data_AF-A0A420NP05-F1
#
_entry.id   AF-A0A420NP05-F1
#
_cell.length_a   1.000
_cell.length_b   1.000
_cell.length_c   1.000
_cell.angle_alpha   90.00
_cell.angle_beta   90.00
_cell.angle_gamma   90.00
#
_symmetry.space_group_name_H-M   'P 1'
#
loop_
_entity.id
_entity.type
_entity.pdbx_description
1 polymer ?
#
loop_
_entity_poly.entity_id
_entity_poly.type
_entity_poly.pdbx_seq_one_letter_code
_entity_poly.pdbx_strand_id
1 'polypeptide(L)'
;MSIDDDKRPLDVHDAPIGINDNVEEKKGTAADRADMYRMGKTQEMTRNFRFLSIFGFSMILMASWEFSLSVSTIGLVNGGTAGTIWMFFVCWMGFLFVNTSMAEMASMAPTTGGQYHWVSEFAPSQYQKLISYLMGRMCVLGWQTSCASSAFITGTQIQGLIVLNNPDYVPKPWHGTLLTIAIAAFSVLFNIHLARKLPLIEAIVLVIHVFAFFGILSTLWVLSPRADAKAVFTQFSDGGGWNSIGGSTLVGILAGVLPLLGADAAVHMSEELHDAS
;
A
#
# COMPACT_ATOMS: atom_id res chain seq x y z
N MET A 1 -22.08 29.79 42.71
CA MET A 1 -21.94 28.46 43.33
C MET A 1 -21.15 27.62 42.34
N SER A 2 -19.87 27.45 42.62
CA SER A 2 -18.91 26.72 41.78
C SER A 2 -19.28 25.23 41.76
N ILE A 3 -19.13 24.60 40.61
CA ILE A 3 -18.80 23.19 40.49
C ILE A 3 -17.66 23.14 39.47
N ASP A 4 -16.46 23.40 40.00
CA ASP A 4 -15.20 23.09 39.36
C ASP A 4 -14.96 21.57 39.40
N ASP A 5 -14.29 21.10 38.35
CA ASP A 5 -13.33 20.00 38.31
C ASP A 5 -13.69 18.64 38.94
N ASP A 6 -14.00 17.68 38.06
CA ASP A 6 -13.49 16.31 38.21
C ASP A 6 -12.85 15.85 36.88
N LYS A 7 -11.83 16.59 36.43
CA LYS A 7 -10.80 16.03 35.55
C LYS A 7 -9.67 15.50 36.44
N ARG A 8 -9.92 14.35 37.07
CA ARG A 8 -8.81 13.59 37.66
C ARG A 8 -7.84 13.18 36.55
N PRO A 9 -6.54 13.46 36.67
CA PRO A 9 -5.54 12.76 35.89
C PRO A 9 -5.66 11.28 36.27
N LEU A 10 -5.84 10.39 35.29
CA LEU A 10 -5.75 8.95 35.53
C LEU A 10 -4.29 8.65 35.91
N ASP A 11 -4.06 8.41 37.20
CA ASP A 11 -2.76 8.04 37.73
C ASP A 11 -2.30 6.72 37.10
N VAL A 12 -1.00 6.65 36.77
CA VAL A 12 -0.32 5.46 36.20
C VAL A 12 -0.45 4.22 37.11
N HIS A 13 -0.89 4.41 38.35
CA HIS A 13 -1.06 3.36 39.36
C HIS A 13 -2.47 2.75 39.45
N ASP A 14 -3.47 3.30 38.74
CA ASP A 14 -4.87 2.81 38.80
C ASP A 14 -5.23 1.81 37.70
N ALA A 15 -4.27 1.40 36.86
CA ALA A 15 -4.48 0.21 36.04
C ALA A 15 -4.48 -1.00 36.98
N PRO A 16 -5.60 -1.76 37.10
CA PRO A 16 -5.57 -2.99 37.88
C PRO A 16 -4.58 -3.92 37.19
N ILE A 17 -3.40 -4.10 37.80
CA ILE A 17 -2.43 -5.15 37.46
C ILE A 17 -3.08 -6.47 37.88
N GLY A 18 -4.06 -6.88 37.09
CA GLY A 18 -4.78 -8.12 37.24
C GLY A 18 -3.93 -9.22 36.65
N ILE A 19 -3.40 -10.07 37.53
CA ILE A 19 -2.56 -11.25 37.24
C ILE A 19 -3.25 -12.12 36.17
N ASN A 20 -2.92 -11.84 34.92
CA ASN A 20 -3.22 -12.66 33.76
C ASN A 20 -2.23 -12.27 32.65
N ASP A 21 -0.95 -12.53 32.90
CA ASP A 21 0.20 -12.12 32.06
C ASP A 21 0.00 -12.45 30.56
N ASN A 22 -0.73 -13.52 30.25
CA ASN A 22 -1.06 -13.94 28.89
C ASN A 22 -1.99 -12.98 28.12
N VAL A 23 -2.80 -12.19 28.82
CA VAL A 23 -3.70 -11.18 28.23
C VAL A 23 -2.95 -9.85 28.05
N GLU A 24 -2.05 -9.53 28.98
CA GLU A 24 -1.22 -8.33 28.89
C GLU A 24 -0.18 -8.43 27.78
N GLU A 25 0.43 -9.60 27.57
CA GLU A 25 1.40 -9.82 26.48
C GLU A 25 0.79 -9.62 25.09
N LYS A 26 -0.48 -10.04 24.91
CA LYS A 26 -1.24 -9.84 23.66
C LYS A 26 -1.62 -8.39 23.40
N LYS A 27 -1.58 -7.52 24.40
CA LYS A 27 -1.86 -6.08 24.26
C LYS A 27 -0.59 -5.24 24.02
N GLY A 28 0.57 -5.86 23.86
CA GLY A 28 1.83 -5.16 23.58
C GLY A 28 2.67 -4.86 24.80
N THR A 29 3.80 -4.21 24.59
CA THR A 29 4.76 -3.87 25.66
C THR A 29 4.24 -2.75 26.58
N ALA A 30 4.94 -2.46 27.68
CA ALA A 30 4.57 -1.35 28.55
C ALA A 30 4.69 0.01 27.83
N ALA A 31 5.69 0.15 26.94
CA ALA A 31 5.88 1.33 26.10
C ALA A 31 4.72 1.51 25.12
N ASP A 32 4.35 0.45 24.41
CA ASP A 32 3.20 0.38 23.52
C ASP A 32 1.90 0.85 24.19
N ARG A 33 1.68 0.46 25.45
CA ARG A 33 0.52 0.92 26.23
C ARG A 33 0.65 2.39 26.62
N ALA A 34 1.83 2.82 27.08
CA ALA A 34 2.08 4.21 27.46
C ALA A 34 1.82 5.18 26.30
N ASP A 35 2.17 4.82 25.07
CA ASP A 35 1.87 5.62 23.88
C ASP A 35 0.37 5.72 23.61
N MET A 36 -0.38 4.63 23.72
CA MET A 36 -1.83 4.66 23.60
C MET A 36 -2.47 5.55 24.66
N TYR A 37 -2.01 5.45 25.92
CA TYR A 37 -2.45 6.32 27.00
C TYR A 37 -2.13 7.80 26.74
N ARG A 38 -0.92 8.11 26.25
CA ARG A 38 -0.52 9.49 25.87
C ARG A 38 -1.45 10.09 24.82
N MET A 39 -1.96 9.27 23.91
CA MET A 39 -2.92 9.68 22.88
C MET A 39 -4.38 9.63 23.34
N GLY A 40 -4.64 9.31 24.60
CA GLY A 40 -5.99 9.20 25.16
C GLY A 40 -6.80 8.02 24.61
N LYS A 41 -6.13 6.96 24.12
CA LYS A 41 -6.75 5.76 23.56
C LYS A 41 -6.55 4.53 24.44
N THR A 42 -7.55 3.67 24.51
CA THR A 42 -7.44 2.34 25.11
C THR A 42 -6.90 1.35 24.08
N GLN A 43 -6.00 0.46 24.50
CA GLN A 43 -5.53 -0.63 23.64
C GLN A 43 -6.60 -1.72 23.52
N GLU A 44 -7.33 -1.70 22.41
CA GLU A 44 -8.37 -2.69 22.07
C GLU A 44 -7.83 -3.84 21.21
N MET A 45 -6.92 -3.53 20.28
CA MET A 45 -6.39 -4.51 19.31
C MET A 45 -5.31 -5.40 19.92
N THR A 46 -5.29 -6.68 19.50
CA THR A 46 -4.22 -7.62 19.86
C THR A 46 -3.01 -7.39 18.98
N ARG A 47 -1.83 -7.28 19.57
CA ARG A 47 -0.57 -7.14 18.83
C ARG A 47 -0.16 -8.51 18.28
N ASN A 48 -0.37 -8.70 16.98
CA ASN A 48 -0.14 -9.96 16.27
C ASN A 48 1.07 -9.89 15.33
N PHE A 49 1.49 -8.69 14.93
CA PHE A 49 2.59 -8.47 14.01
C PHE A 49 3.89 -8.16 14.74
N ARG A 50 4.99 -8.70 14.22
CA ARG A 50 6.38 -8.33 14.58
C ARG A 50 7.05 -7.71 13.35
N PHE A 51 8.22 -7.09 13.53
CA PHE A 51 8.96 -6.39 12.46
C PHE A 51 9.03 -7.16 11.13
N LEU A 52 9.47 -8.42 11.13
CA LEU A 52 9.59 -9.19 9.88
C LEU A 52 8.23 -9.53 9.25
N SER A 53 7.20 -9.71 10.08
CA SER A 53 5.84 -9.99 9.61
C SER A 53 5.21 -8.76 8.97
N ILE A 54 5.37 -7.58 9.57
CA ILE A 54 4.83 -6.34 8.99
C ILE A 54 5.63 -5.91 7.76
N PHE A 55 6.95 -6.14 7.75
CA PHE A 55 7.77 -5.92 6.57
C PHE A 55 7.35 -6.83 5.40
N GLY A 56 7.14 -8.12 5.68
CA GLY A 56 6.59 -9.08 4.72
C GLY A 56 5.22 -8.67 4.20
N PHE A 57 4.32 -8.28 5.09
CA PHE A 57 2.98 -7.78 4.76
C PHE A 57 3.05 -6.58 3.83
N SER A 58 3.85 -5.56 4.15
CA SER A 58 4.02 -4.37 3.30
C SER A 58 4.58 -4.70 1.93
N MET A 59 5.58 -5.60 1.83
CA MET A 59 6.13 -6.04 0.54
C MET A 59 5.08 -6.72 -0.34
N ILE A 60 4.31 -7.65 0.24
CA ILE A 60 3.25 -8.35 -0.51
C ILE A 60 2.16 -7.38 -0.92
N LEU A 61 1.74 -6.49 -0.02
CA LEU A 61 0.65 -5.57 -0.28
C LEU A 61 1.00 -4.61 -1.42
N MET A 62 2.24 -4.09 -1.44
CA MET A 62 2.68 -3.18 -2.50
C MET A 62 2.85 -3.91 -3.84
N ALA A 63 3.28 -5.18 -3.84
CA ALA A 63 3.49 -6.01 -5.04
C ALA A 63 4.19 -5.23 -6.18
N SER A 64 5.21 -4.44 -5.83
CA SER A 64 5.67 -3.34 -6.68
C SER A 64 6.24 -3.81 -8.02
N TRP A 65 6.97 -4.93 -8.04
CA TRP A 65 7.59 -5.39 -9.28
C TRP A 65 6.55 -6.01 -10.22
N GLU A 66 5.54 -6.72 -9.71
CA GLU A 66 4.42 -7.24 -10.50
C GLU A 66 3.59 -6.12 -11.10
N PHE A 67 3.28 -5.10 -10.30
CA PHE A 67 2.54 -3.94 -10.75
C PHE A 67 3.32 -3.17 -11.80
N SER A 68 4.62 -2.97 -11.60
CA SER A 68 5.51 -2.28 -12.56
C SER A 68 5.49 -2.95 -13.93
N LEU A 69 5.57 -4.30 -13.98
CA LEU A 69 5.44 -5.04 -15.24
C LEU A 69 4.06 -4.83 -15.89
N SER A 70 3.01 -4.83 -15.09
CA SER A 70 1.61 -4.70 -15.54
C SER A 70 1.30 -3.32 -16.12
N VAL A 71 1.90 -2.26 -15.57
CA VAL A 71 1.64 -0.86 -16.01
C VAL A 71 2.73 -0.29 -16.91
N SER A 72 3.77 -1.07 -17.21
CA SER A 72 4.92 -0.65 -18.02
C SER A 72 4.53 -0.06 -19.38
N THR A 73 3.47 -0.56 -20.00
CA THR A 73 2.95 -0.04 -21.27
C THR A 73 2.60 1.45 -21.20
N ILE A 74 2.06 1.94 -20.08
CA ILE A 74 1.70 3.36 -19.92
C ILE A 74 2.95 4.23 -20.02
N GLY A 75 4.03 3.83 -19.34
CA GLY A 75 5.31 4.53 -19.34
C GLY A 75 5.99 4.45 -20.71
N LEU A 76 5.98 3.27 -21.35
CA LEU A 76 6.63 3.08 -22.64
C LEU A 76 5.93 3.85 -23.76
N VAL A 77 4.60 3.89 -23.78
CA VAL A 77 3.83 4.62 -24.79
C VAL A 77 4.02 6.13 -24.64
N ASN A 78 3.93 6.66 -23.42
CA ASN A 78 3.93 8.11 -23.20
C ASN A 78 5.33 8.69 -22.89
N GLY A 79 6.31 7.89 -22.50
CA GLY A 79 7.65 8.37 -22.13
C GLY A 79 8.78 7.72 -22.93
N GLY A 80 8.50 6.67 -23.71
CA GLY A 80 9.55 5.81 -24.26
C GLY A 80 10.33 5.09 -23.17
N THR A 81 11.44 4.46 -23.54
CA THR A 81 12.32 3.76 -22.60
C THR A 81 12.99 4.74 -21.63
N ALA A 82 13.42 5.90 -22.14
CA ALA A 82 14.09 6.90 -21.32
C ALA A 82 13.14 7.52 -20.30
N GLY A 83 11.94 7.94 -20.74
CA GLY A 83 10.93 8.49 -19.84
C GLY A 83 10.51 7.48 -18.77
N THR A 84 10.32 6.22 -19.12
CA THR A 84 9.99 5.17 -18.14
C THR A 84 11.05 5.05 -17.04
N ILE A 85 12.34 5.02 -17.40
CA ILE A 85 13.44 4.87 -16.44
C ILE A 85 13.61 6.13 -15.58
N TRP A 86 13.75 7.30 -16.22
CA TRP A 86 14.02 8.54 -15.51
C TRP A 86 12.85 8.98 -14.64
N MET A 87 11.61 8.83 -15.13
CA MET A 87 10.43 9.16 -14.33
C MET A 87 10.24 8.18 -13.18
N PHE A 88 10.56 6.89 -13.35
CA PHE A 88 10.57 5.95 -12.23
C PHE A 88 11.55 6.39 -11.14
N PHE A 89 12.75 6.81 -11.50
CA PHE A 89 13.73 7.32 -10.53
C PHE A 89 13.24 8.59 -9.81
N VAL A 90 12.64 9.53 -10.54
CA VAL A 90 12.02 10.74 -9.97
C VAL A 90 10.89 10.36 -8.99
N CYS A 91 10.01 9.43 -9.35
CA CYS A 91 8.98 8.92 -8.46
C CYS A 91 9.58 8.29 -7.21
N TRP A 92 10.56 7.40 -7.37
CA TRP A 92 11.21 6.72 -6.25
C TRP A 92 11.82 7.70 -5.25
N MET A 93 12.53 8.72 -5.72
CA MET A 93 13.06 9.78 -4.87
C MET A 93 11.95 10.57 -4.16
N GLY A 94 10.88 10.92 -4.86
CA GLY A 94 9.72 11.62 -4.28
C GLY A 94 9.03 10.79 -3.19
N PHE A 95 8.79 9.52 -3.46
CA PHE A 95 8.16 8.59 -2.51
C PHE A 95 9.07 8.31 -1.30
N LEU A 96 10.40 8.36 -1.45
CA LEU A 96 11.31 8.27 -0.31
C LEU A 96 11.04 9.40 0.69
N PHE A 97 10.90 10.65 0.23
CA PHE A 97 10.58 11.77 1.11
C PHE A 97 9.19 11.62 1.76
N VAL A 98 8.18 11.20 0.98
CA VAL A 98 6.83 10.95 1.49
C VAL A 98 6.85 9.88 2.57
N ASN A 99 7.50 8.74 2.31
CA ASN A 99 7.56 7.62 3.24
C ASN A 99 8.36 7.95 4.51
N THR A 100 9.46 8.70 4.39
CA THR A 100 10.22 9.17 5.56
C THR A 100 9.38 10.10 6.43
N SER A 101 8.65 11.05 5.82
CA SER A 101 7.74 11.92 6.57
C SER A 101 6.62 11.12 7.25
N MET A 102 6.04 10.13 6.59
CA MET A 102 5.07 9.24 7.22
C MET A 102 5.66 8.43 8.37
N ALA A 103 6.91 7.97 8.25
CA ALA A 103 7.60 7.25 9.32
C ALA A 103 7.81 8.12 10.57
N GLU A 104 8.17 9.39 10.40
CA GLU A 104 8.26 10.36 11.52
C GLU A 104 6.90 10.57 12.20
N MET A 105 5.82 10.67 11.41
CA MET A 105 4.47 10.80 11.98
C MET A 105 4.02 9.53 12.71
N ALA A 106 4.35 8.35 12.15
CA ALA A 106 4.03 7.07 12.74
C ALA A 106 4.75 6.84 14.08
N SER A 107 6.02 7.26 14.22
CA SER A 107 6.74 7.15 15.49
C SER A 107 6.23 8.13 16.56
N MET A 108 5.76 9.32 16.15
CA MET A 108 5.17 10.29 17.09
C MET A 108 3.78 9.88 17.58
N ALA A 109 2.96 9.31 16.70
CA ALA A 109 1.57 8.95 16.97
C ALA A 109 1.18 7.64 16.26
N PRO A 110 1.60 6.48 16.80
CA PRO A 110 1.34 5.17 16.22
C PRO A 110 -0.13 4.77 16.44
N THR A 111 -1.00 5.19 15.51
CA THR A 111 -2.44 4.87 15.56
C THR A 111 -2.92 4.30 14.23
N THR A 112 -3.89 3.40 14.29
CA THR A 112 -4.52 2.79 13.09
C THR A 112 -5.21 3.83 12.20
N GLY A 113 -5.58 4.97 12.79
CA GLY A 113 -6.16 6.10 12.07
C GLY A 113 -5.19 6.80 11.12
N GLY A 114 -3.87 6.61 11.27
CA GLY A 114 -2.85 7.14 10.37
C GLY A 114 -3.03 8.61 10.02
N GLN A 115 -3.04 8.91 8.72
CA GLN A 115 -3.01 10.28 8.21
C GLN A 115 -4.16 11.18 8.68
N TYR A 116 -5.40 10.69 8.75
CA TYR A 116 -6.54 11.53 9.17
C TYR A 116 -6.44 11.90 10.65
N HIS A 117 -5.89 10.99 11.48
CA HIS A 117 -5.66 11.22 12.90
C HIS A 117 -4.54 12.23 13.12
N TRP A 118 -3.43 12.09 12.38
CA TRP A 118 -2.33 13.06 12.42
C TRP A 118 -2.80 14.45 12.03
N VAL A 119 -3.61 14.56 10.98
CA VAL A 119 -4.20 15.84 10.58
C VAL A 119 -5.10 16.41 11.68
N SER A 120 -5.86 15.56 12.39
CA SER A 120 -6.63 16.05 13.53
C SER A 120 -5.77 16.49 14.69
N GLU A 121 -4.56 15.97 14.88
CA GLU A 121 -3.70 16.37 16.01
C GLU A 121 -2.90 17.64 15.70
N PHE A 122 -2.38 17.75 14.47
CA PHE A 122 -1.37 18.77 14.13
C PHE A 122 -1.90 19.94 13.29
N ALA A 123 -3.11 19.83 12.70
CA ALA A 123 -3.66 20.93 11.92
C ALA A 123 -4.17 22.08 12.82
N PRO A 124 -4.15 23.34 12.35
CA PRO A 124 -4.73 24.46 13.09
C PRO A 124 -6.19 24.21 13.44
N SER A 125 -6.59 24.55 14.68
CA SER A 125 -7.92 24.26 15.24
C SER A 125 -9.10 24.74 14.38
N GLN A 126 -8.90 25.81 13.61
CA GLN A 126 -9.89 26.37 12.69
C GLN A 126 -10.26 25.42 11.53
N TYR A 127 -9.30 24.61 11.06
CA TYR A 127 -9.46 23.75 9.88
C TYR A 127 -9.38 22.25 10.19
N GLN A 128 -8.91 21.89 11.39
CA GLN A 128 -8.68 20.53 11.85
C GLN A 128 -9.81 19.54 11.49
N LYS A 129 -11.07 19.89 11.82
CA LYS A 129 -12.23 19.02 11.53
C LYS A 129 -12.46 18.80 10.04
N LEU A 130 -12.36 19.87 9.25
CA LEU A 130 -12.61 19.81 7.81
C LEU A 130 -11.50 19.03 7.10
N ILE A 131 -10.24 19.35 7.36
CA ILE A 131 -9.11 18.71 6.69
C ILE A 131 -9.01 17.24 7.11
N SER A 132 -9.19 16.91 8.39
CA SER A 132 -9.21 15.51 8.86
C SER A 132 -10.32 14.70 8.20
N TYR A 133 -11.54 15.26 8.10
CA TYR A 133 -12.65 14.60 7.41
C TYR A 133 -12.38 14.39 5.91
N LEU A 134 -11.82 15.39 5.22
CA LEU A 134 -11.45 15.27 3.81
C LEU A 134 -10.36 14.22 3.60
N MET A 135 -9.34 14.21 4.44
CA MET A 135 -8.26 13.22 4.39
C MET A 135 -8.78 11.80 4.61
N GLY A 136 -9.64 11.60 5.62
CA GLY A 136 -10.28 10.31 5.85
C GLY A 136 -11.10 9.83 4.65
N ARG A 137 -11.88 10.71 4.02
CA ARG A 137 -12.65 10.36 2.81
C ARG A 137 -11.76 10.04 1.61
N MET A 138 -10.70 10.80 1.40
CA MET A 138 -9.75 10.53 0.32
C MET A 138 -9.02 9.21 0.51
N CYS A 139 -8.64 8.88 1.75
CA CYS A 139 -8.04 7.58 2.10
C CYS A 139 -9.00 6.42 1.79
N VAL A 140 -10.26 6.48 2.25
CA VAL A 140 -11.27 5.46 1.96
C VAL A 140 -11.50 5.28 0.46
N LEU A 141 -11.62 6.38 -0.30
CA LEU A 141 -11.75 6.33 -1.76
C LEU A 141 -10.51 5.74 -2.44
N GLY A 142 -9.31 6.06 -1.94
CA GLY A 142 -8.05 5.49 -2.43
C GLY A 142 -8.00 3.98 -2.27
N TRP A 143 -8.32 3.47 -1.08
CA TRP A 143 -8.36 2.03 -0.82
C TRP A 143 -9.45 1.31 -1.64
N GLN A 144 -10.63 1.91 -1.80
CA GLN A 144 -11.69 1.32 -2.63
C GLN A 144 -11.30 1.25 -4.12
N THR A 145 -10.73 2.33 -4.66
CA THR A 145 -10.28 2.35 -6.06
C THR A 145 -9.08 1.44 -6.30
N SER A 146 -8.18 1.30 -5.32
CA SER A 146 -7.08 0.35 -5.35
C SER A 146 -7.58 -1.09 -5.46
N CYS A 147 -8.54 -1.51 -4.61
CA CYS A 147 -9.15 -2.84 -4.69
C CYS A 147 -9.79 -3.11 -6.07
N ALA A 148 -10.52 -2.14 -6.61
CA ALA A 148 -11.13 -2.26 -7.93
C ALA A 148 -10.08 -2.36 -9.06
N SER A 149 -9.01 -1.57 -8.98
CA SER A 149 -7.89 -1.57 -9.93
C SER A 149 -7.16 -2.92 -9.93
N SER A 150 -6.86 -3.48 -8.75
CA SER A 150 -6.20 -4.79 -8.61
C SER A 150 -7.04 -5.93 -9.20
N ALA A 151 -8.37 -5.90 -8.98
CA ALA A 151 -9.27 -6.86 -9.60
C ALA A 151 -9.31 -6.73 -11.13
N PHE A 152 -9.29 -5.50 -11.63
CA PHE A 152 -9.27 -5.21 -13.07
C PHE A 152 -7.98 -5.70 -13.74
N ILE A 153 -6.82 -5.38 -13.18
CA ILE A 153 -5.52 -5.83 -13.71
C ILE A 153 -5.44 -7.36 -13.70
N THR A 154 -5.82 -8.01 -12.60
CA THR A 154 -5.81 -9.47 -12.52
C THR A 154 -6.76 -10.10 -13.53
N GLY A 155 -8.00 -9.60 -13.64
CA GLY A 155 -8.98 -10.11 -14.59
C GLY A 155 -8.54 -9.94 -16.06
N THR A 156 -7.93 -8.80 -16.40
CA THR A 156 -7.41 -8.55 -17.75
C THR A 156 -6.13 -9.33 -18.05
N GLN A 157 -5.29 -9.62 -17.05
CA GLN A 157 -4.16 -10.54 -17.22
C GLN A 157 -4.62 -11.97 -17.51
N ILE A 158 -5.64 -12.47 -16.81
CA ILE A 158 -6.26 -13.77 -17.11
C ILE A 158 -6.79 -13.77 -18.54
N GLN A 159 -7.48 -12.71 -18.97
CA GLN A 159 -7.93 -12.58 -20.35
C GLN A 159 -6.75 -12.59 -21.34
N GLY A 160 -5.65 -11.91 -21.01
CA GLY A 160 -4.42 -11.90 -21.81
C GLY A 160 -3.83 -13.30 -21.98
N LEU A 161 -3.82 -14.12 -20.92
CA LEU A 161 -3.42 -15.52 -21.00
C LEU A 161 -4.33 -16.34 -21.92
N ILE A 162 -5.64 -16.10 -21.91
CA ILE A 162 -6.57 -16.77 -22.84
C ILE A 162 -6.24 -16.41 -24.29
N VAL A 163 -6.02 -15.11 -24.58
CA VAL A 163 -5.64 -14.65 -25.92
C VAL A 163 -4.34 -15.30 -26.39
N LEU A 164 -3.35 -15.43 -25.51
CA LEU A 164 -2.05 -16.03 -25.84
C LEU A 164 -2.13 -17.54 -26.13
N ASN A 165 -3.05 -18.25 -25.47
CA ASN A 165 -3.14 -19.71 -25.56
C ASN A 165 -4.25 -20.21 -26.50
N ASN A 166 -5.19 -19.35 -26.90
CA ASN A 166 -6.30 -19.70 -27.80
C ASN A 166 -6.39 -18.71 -28.98
N PRO A 167 -5.88 -19.08 -30.17
CA PRO A 167 -5.91 -18.22 -31.36
C PRO A 167 -7.32 -17.82 -31.84
N ASP A 168 -8.34 -18.62 -31.53
CA ASP A 168 -9.72 -18.39 -31.98
C ASP A 168 -10.51 -17.46 -31.04
N TYR A 169 -9.92 -17.09 -29.90
CA TYR A 169 -10.58 -16.25 -28.91
C TYR A 169 -10.57 -14.78 -29.35
N VAL A 170 -11.76 -14.22 -29.59
CA VAL A 170 -11.94 -12.80 -29.88
C VAL A 170 -12.25 -12.05 -28.57
N PRO A 171 -11.31 -11.25 -28.02
CA PRO A 171 -11.54 -10.53 -26.78
C PRO A 171 -12.63 -9.46 -26.97
N LYS A 172 -13.65 -9.49 -26.11
CA LYS A 172 -14.68 -8.44 -26.03
C LYS A 172 -14.56 -7.69 -24.70
N PRO A 173 -14.92 -6.39 -24.64
CA PRO A 173 -14.79 -5.60 -23.41
C PRO A 173 -15.51 -6.21 -22.20
N TRP A 174 -16.71 -6.77 -22.42
CA TRP A 174 -17.49 -7.39 -21.34
C TRP A 174 -16.86 -8.68 -20.78
N HIS A 175 -16.01 -9.39 -21.54
CA HIS A 175 -15.27 -10.55 -21.02
C HIS A 175 -14.35 -10.13 -19.87
N GLY A 176 -13.59 -9.05 -20.07
CA GLY A 176 -12.69 -8.48 -19.06
C GLY A 176 -13.46 -7.95 -17.85
N THR A 177 -14.61 -7.31 -18.07
CA THR A 177 -15.51 -6.87 -16.98
C THR A 177 -15.98 -8.03 -16.13
N LEU A 178 -16.44 -9.13 -16.73
CA LEU A 178 -16.89 -10.31 -15.98
C LEU A 178 -15.76 -10.97 -15.20
N LEU A 179 -14.56 -11.08 -15.79
CA LEU A 179 -13.37 -11.58 -15.09
C LEU A 179 -13.00 -10.69 -13.89
N THR A 180 -13.07 -9.37 -14.07
CA THR A 180 -12.86 -8.40 -12.98
C THR A 180 -13.86 -8.61 -11.84
N ILE A 181 -15.15 -8.76 -12.16
CA ILE A 181 -16.22 -9.04 -11.17
C ILE A 181 -15.96 -10.38 -10.47
N ALA A 182 -15.54 -11.42 -11.21
CA ALA A 182 -15.23 -12.73 -10.64
C ALA A 182 -14.05 -12.66 -9.66
N ILE A 183 -12.98 -11.93 -9.98
CA ILE A 183 -11.84 -11.72 -9.08
C ILE A 183 -12.27 -10.94 -7.84
N ALA A 184 -13.04 -9.86 -7.99
CA ALA A 184 -13.54 -9.09 -6.84
C ALA A 184 -14.43 -9.96 -5.93
N ALA A 185 -15.33 -10.76 -6.49
CA ALA A 185 -16.17 -11.69 -5.73
C ALA A 185 -15.34 -12.76 -5.01
N PHE A 186 -14.32 -13.31 -5.68
CA PHE A 186 -13.37 -14.24 -5.06
C PHE A 186 -12.64 -13.59 -3.88
N SER A 187 -12.13 -12.36 -4.03
CA SER A 187 -11.47 -11.63 -2.95
C SER A 187 -12.39 -11.40 -1.75
N VAL A 188 -13.67 -11.08 -1.99
CA VAL A 188 -14.67 -10.95 -0.91
C VAL A 188 -14.89 -12.29 -0.19
N LEU A 189 -15.10 -13.37 -0.93
CA LEU A 189 -15.28 -14.71 -0.34
C LEU A 189 -14.05 -15.15 0.45
N PHE A 190 -12.87 -14.89 -0.10
CA PHE A 190 -11.60 -15.18 0.54
C PHE A 190 -11.45 -14.42 1.87
N ASN A 191 -11.75 -13.12 1.89
CA ASN A 191 -11.70 -12.33 3.12
C ASN A 191 -12.73 -12.80 4.16
N ILE A 192 -13.95 -13.17 3.75
CA ILE A 192 -14.97 -13.66 4.69
C ILE A 192 -14.56 -14.99 5.35
N HIS A 193 -14.02 -15.93 4.58
CA HIS A 193 -13.81 -17.31 5.07
C HIS A 193 -12.39 -17.59 5.56
N LEU A 194 -11.38 -16.92 5.00
CA LEU A 194 -9.96 -17.22 5.21
C LEU A 194 -9.21 -16.14 6.00
N ALA A 195 -9.88 -15.08 6.50
CA ALA A 195 -9.23 -14.03 7.30
C ALA A 195 -8.34 -14.58 8.42
N ARG A 196 -8.78 -15.61 9.14
CA ARG A 196 -7.98 -16.22 10.23
C ARG A 196 -6.73 -16.96 9.77
N LYS A 197 -6.65 -17.32 8.49
CA LYS A 197 -5.50 -18.00 7.86
C LYS A 197 -4.61 -17.04 7.08
N LEU A 198 -4.95 -15.74 7.03
CA LEU A 198 -4.17 -14.72 6.31
C LEU A 198 -2.68 -14.76 6.65
N PRO A 199 -2.26 -14.82 7.94
CA PRO A 199 -0.82 -14.80 8.25
C PRO A 199 -0.04 -15.96 7.62
N LEU A 200 -0.64 -17.15 7.56
CA LEU A 200 -0.01 -18.32 6.92
C LEU A 200 0.05 -18.15 5.39
N ILE A 201 -1.03 -17.66 4.79
CA ILE A 201 -1.12 -17.47 3.35
C ILE A 201 -0.14 -16.38 2.90
N GLU A 202 -0.07 -15.27 3.65
CA GLU A 202 0.90 -14.20 3.44
C GLU A 202 2.33 -14.74 3.49
N ALA A 203 2.69 -15.55 4.49
CA ALA A 203 4.02 -16.15 4.56
C ALA A 203 4.36 -16.99 3.31
N ILE A 204 3.41 -17.78 2.81
CA ILE A 204 3.58 -18.58 1.58
C ILE A 204 3.70 -17.66 0.35
N VAL A 205 2.83 -16.66 0.23
CA VAL A 205 2.84 -15.70 -0.88
C VAL A 205 4.14 -14.89 -0.87
N LEU A 206 4.70 -14.54 0.29
CA LEU A 206 5.98 -13.84 0.39
C LEU A 206 7.10 -14.67 -0.24
N VAL A 207 7.16 -15.96 0.08
CA VAL A 207 8.13 -16.88 -0.49
C VAL A 207 7.98 -16.92 -2.00
N ILE A 208 6.76 -17.11 -2.51
CA ILE A 208 6.48 -17.11 -3.94
C ILE A 208 6.89 -15.78 -4.59
N HIS A 209 6.54 -14.64 -3.99
CA HIS A 209 6.86 -13.30 -4.48
C HIS A 209 8.37 -13.10 -4.66
N VAL A 210 9.18 -13.48 -3.65
CA VAL A 210 10.65 -13.35 -3.71
C VAL A 210 11.24 -14.28 -4.77
N PHE A 211 10.83 -15.55 -4.82
CA PHE A 211 11.36 -16.49 -5.81
C PHE A 211 10.89 -16.18 -7.23
N ALA A 212 9.65 -15.72 -7.41
CA ALA A 212 9.11 -15.30 -8.69
C ALA A 212 9.86 -14.09 -9.25
N PHE A 213 10.25 -13.13 -8.40
CA PHE A 213 11.07 -11.99 -8.81
C PHE A 213 12.36 -12.45 -9.50
N PHE A 214 13.15 -13.33 -8.85
CA PHE A 214 14.38 -13.85 -9.45
C PHE A 214 14.12 -14.72 -10.68
N GLY A 215 13.05 -15.52 -10.67
CA GLY A 215 12.65 -16.33 -11.82
C GLY A 215 12.34 -15.48 -13.05
N ILE A 216 11.53 -14.43 -12.90
CA ILE A 216 11.16 -13.54 -14.00
C ILE A 216 12.35 -12.68 -14.42
N LEU A 217 13.10 -12.12 -13.47
CA LEU A 217 14.29 -11.32 -13.77
C LEU A 217 15.32 -12.11 -14.56
N SER A 218 15.65 -13.33 -14.12
CA SER A 218 16.60 -14.21 -14.83
C SER A 218 16.10 -14.60 -16.22
N THR A 219 14.81 -14.90 -16.36
CA THR A 219 14.19 -15.22 -17.66
C THR A 219 14.31 -14.05 -18.63
N LEU A 220 13.95 -12.83 -18.20
CA LEU A 220 14.09 -11.61 -19.00
C LEU A 220 15.55 -11.32 -19.31
N TRP A 221 16.46 -11.48 -18.34
CA TRP A 221 17.89 -11.23 -18.53
C TRP A 221 18.52 -12.15 -19.58
N VAL A 222 18.13 -13.42 -19.61
CA VAL A 222 18.70 -14.44 -20.50
C VAL A 222 18.04 -14.43 -21.88
N LEU A 223 16.71 -14.29 -21.94
CA LEU A 223 15.94 -14.48 -23.18
C LEU A 223 15.62 -13.17 -23.92
N SER A 224 15.66 -12.02 -23.26
CA SER A 224 15.28 -10.75 -23.89
C SER A 224 16.35 -10.25 -24.87
N PRO A 225 15.96 -9.77 -26.06
CA PRO A 225 16.86 -9.06 -26.97
C PRO A 225 17.50 -7.85 -26.28
N ARG A 226 18.81 -7.64 -26.50
CA ARG A 226 19.52 -6.51 -25.92
C ARG A 226 19.30 -5.25 -26.75
N ALA A 227 18.73 -4.22 -26.14
CA ALA A 227 18.60 -2.90 -26.73
C ALA A 227 19.93 -2.12 -26.64
N ASP A 228 20.12 -1.17 -27.55
CA ASP A 228 21.23 -0.22 -27.49
C ASP A 228 21.12 0.67 -26.25
N ALA A 229 22.21 0.80 -25.48
CA ALA A 229 22.20 1.52 -24.21
C ALA A 229 21.85 3.01 -24.40
N LYS A 230 22.32 3.63 -25.49
CA LYS A 230 21.98 5.02 -25.78
C LYS A 230 20.49 5.15 -26.04
N ALA A 231 19.91 4.29 -26.88
CA ALA A 231 18.47 4.26 -27.10
C ALA A 231 17.69 4.09 -25.79
N VAL A 232 18.07 3.14 -24.93
CA VAL A 232 17.40 2.90 -23.63
C VAL A 232 17.31 4.17 -22.78
N PHE A 233 18.41 4.91 -22.63
CA PHE A 233 18.48 6.07 -21.73
C PHE A 233 18.10 7.41 -22.38
N THR A 234 18.01 7.50 -23.72
CA THR A 234 17.75 8.78 -24.42
C THR A 234 16.53 8.77 -25.33
N GLN A 235 15.90 7.63 -25.59
CA GLN A 235 14.72 7.56 -26.45
C GLN A 235 13.44 7.88 -25.68
N PHE A 236 12.89 9.05 -25.94
CA PHE A 236 11.56 9.46 -25.50
C PHE A 236 10.53 9.24 -26.62
N SER A 237 9.27 9.07 -26.25
CA SER A 237 8.18 8.86 -27.19
C SER A 237 6.94 9.65 -26.75
N ASP A 238 6.19 10.14 -27.73
CA ASP A 238 4.83 10.68 -27.55
C ASP A 238 3.83 9.80 -28.29
N GLY A 239 3.70 8.55 -27.83
CA GLY A 239 2.72 7.62 -28.38
C GLY A 239 1.28 7.97 -27.99
N GLY A 240 1.09 8.87 -27.02
CA GLY A 240 -0.23 9.35 -26.56
C GLY A 240 -0.77 10.53 -27.36
N GLY A 241 0.05 11.20 -28.18
CA GLY A 241 -0.38 12.34 -29.00
C GLY A 241 -0.54 13.64 -28.21
N TRP A 242 0.28 13.86 -27.18
CA TRP A 242 0.25 15.03 -26.30
C TRP A 242 0.85 16.29 -26.93
N ASN A 243 1.42 16.19 -28.13
CA ASN A 243 2.09 17.27 -28.87
C ASN A 243 3.29 17.88 -28.12
N SER A 244 3.81 17.16 -27.13
CA SER A 244 4.96 17.56 -26.31
C SER A 244 5.57 16.35 -25.66
N ILE A 245 6.87 16.13 -25.91
CA ILE A 245 7.62 15.03 -25.27
C ILE A 245 7.59 15.18 -23.75
N GLY A 246 7.74 16.40 -23.23
CA GLY A 246 7.68 16.66 -21.79
C GLY A 246 6.30 16.36 -21.20
N GLY A 247 5.23 16.83 -21.87
CA GLY A 247 3.86 16.56 -21.44
C GLY A 247 3.52 15.07 -21.47
N SER A 248 3.89 14.38 -22.55
CA SER A 248 3.74 12.93 -22.67
C SER A 248 4.53 12.20 -21.58
N THR A 249 5.77 12.59 -21.32
CA THR A 249 6.60 11.96 -20.28
C THR A 249 6.00 12.14 -18.88
N LEU A 250 5.39 13.30 -18.59
CA LEU A 250 4.65 13.52 -17.36
C LEU A 250 3.38 12.67 -17.25
N VAL A 251 2.72 12.34 -18.36
CA VAL A 251 1.60 11.38 -18.35
C VAL A 251 2.12 9.96 -18.11
N GLY A 252 3.29 9.62 -18.66
CA GLY A 252 3.98 8.36 -18.44
C GLY A 252 4.43 8.14 -16.98
N ILE A 253 4.53 9.19 -16.16
CA ILE A 253 4.92 9.11 -14.74
C ILE A 253 4.04 8.13 -13.95
N LEU A 254 2.79 7.94 -14.37
CA LEU A 254 1.83 7.02 -13.74
C LEU A 254 2.39 5.60 -13.61
N ALA A 255 3.19 5.14 -14.59
CA ALA A 255 3.82 3.83 -14.52
C ALA A 255 4.86 3.70 -13.40
N GLY A 256 5.44 4.83 -12.95
CA GLY A 256 6.35 4.88 -11.80
C GLY A 256 5.63 5.14 -10.47
N VAL A 257 4.53 5.89 -10.47
CA VAL A 257 3.76 6.19 -9.26
C VAL A 257 2.99 4.96 -8.78
N LEU A 258 2.24 4.29 -9.67
CA LEU A 258 1.32 3.22 -9.27
C LEU A 258 1.98 2.08 -8.49
N PRO A 259 3.19 1.59 -8.86
CA PRO A 259 3.85 0.51 -8.11
C PRO A 259 4.39 0.91 -6.74
N LEU A 260 4.49 2.21 -6.44
CA LEU A 260 5.05 2.74 -5.20
C LEU A 260 3.98 3.15 -4.19
N LEU A 261 2.70 2.98 -4.51
CA LEU A 261 1.57 3.23 -3.61
C LEU A 261 1.41 2.10 -2.58
N GLY A 262 0.80 2.40 -1.44
CA GLY A 262 0.43 1.43 -0.40
C GLY A 262 1.38 1.32 0.78
N ALA A 263 2.43 2.14 0.85
CA ALA A 263 3.35 2.17 2.00
C ALA A 263 2.65 2.56 3.33
N ASP A 264 1.54 3.30 3.27
CA ASP A 264 0.70 3.67 4.41
C ASP A 264 -0.07 2.50 5.01
N ALA A 265 -0.12 1.34 4.35
CA ALA A 265 -0.77 0.14 4.88
C ALA A 265 -0.18 -0.30 6.23
N ALA A 266 1.14 -0.17 6.41
CA ALA A 266 1.80 -0.50 7.67
C ALA A 266 1.31 0.39 8.82
N VAL A 267 1.00 1.66 8.53
CA VAL A 267 0.49 2.63 9.51
C VAL A 267 -0.88 2.17 10.03
N HIS A 268 -1.74 1.68 9.13
CA HIS A 268 -3.05 1.17 9.49
C HIS A 268 -3.03 -0.11 10.34
N MET A 269 -1.89 -0.80 10.41
CA MET A 269 -1.68 -1.98 11.25
C MET A 269 -0.93 -1.67 12.56
N SER A 270 -0.66 -0.41 12.86
CA SER A 270 0.18 0.00 13.99
C SER A 270 -0.32 -0.48 15.36
N GLU A 271 -1.64 -0.49 15.61
CA GLU A 271 -2.18 -0.99 16.91
C GLU A 271 -2.09 -2.52 17.05
N GLU A 272 -1.82 -3.24 15.95
CA GLU A 272 -1.57 -4.68 15.92
C GLU A 272 -0.07 -5.04 15.85
N LEU A 273 0.84 -4.06 15.81
CA LEU A 273 2.28 -4.25 15.67
C LEU A 273 2.99 -4.14 17.02
N HIS A 274 3.78 -5.12 17.43
CA HIS A 274 4.67 -4.99 18.61
C HIS A 274 5.74 -3.92 18.40
N ASP A 275 6.01 -3.12 19.44
CA ASP A 275 7.02 -2.06 19.45
C ASP A 275 6.83 -1.08 18.27
N ALA A 276 5.67 -0.41 18.27
CA ALA A 276 5.20 0.35 17.11
C ALA A 276 5.83 1.76 16.94
N SER A 277 6.58 2.23 17.94
CA SER A 277 7.21 3.56 17.99
C SER A 277 8.71 3.52 17.74
#